data_AF-A0A9D1KYS8-F1
#
_entry.id   AF-A0A9D1KYS8-F1
#
_cell.length_a   1.000
_cell.length_b   1.000
_cell.length_c   1.000
_cell.angle_alpha   90.00
_cell.angle_beta   90.00
_cell.angle_gamma   90.00
#
_symmetry.space_group_name_H-M   'P 1'
#
loop_
_entity.id
_entity.type
_entity.pdbx_description
1 polymer ?
#
loop_
_entity_poly.entity_id
_entity_poly.type
_entity_poly.pdbx_seq_one_letter_code
_entity_poly.pdbx_strand_id
1 'polypeptide(L)'
;MSFIDKAKGAARSIGQVAGDFAKTAGDKAQDLAQVAKEKTAYLKEVSALKNAIRDQKGVVAASKMAIAERMLELLDAGEANIPDDIRELGAKAKDALAQITALEEQIEELKAAAAAKNPEMEQELSKAIAAIDREQAVDIQPEPAETTAEPPAADDTTAEKASAE
;
A
#
# COMPACT_ATOMS: atom_id res chain seq x y z
N MET A 1 7.96 -9.88 2.20
CA MET A 1 6.89 -10.77 1.68
C MET A 1 6.98 -10.91 0.17
N SER A 2 6.90 -12.14 -0.35
CA SER A 2 7.01 -12.46 -1.79
C SER A 2 5.78 -11.99 -2.58
N PHE A 3 5.92 -11.71 -3.87
CA PHE A 3 4.82 -11.39 -4.80
C PHE A 3 3.68 -12.41 -4.74
N ILE A 4 3.99 -13.68 -4.44
CA ILE A 4 3.03 -14.77 -4.29
C ILE A 4 2.17 -14.61 -3.02
N ASP A 5 2.74 -14.14 -1.91
CA ASP A 5 1.97 -13.86 -0.69
C ASP A 5 1.03 -12.66 -0.89
N LYS A 6 1.49 -11.64 -1.64
CA LYS A 6 0.71 -10.45 -1.98
C LYS A 6 -0.48 -10.76 -2.90
N ALA A 7 -0.31 -11.65 -3.88
CA ALA A 7 -1.39 -12.14 -4.74
C ALA A 7 -2.42 -12.98 -3.95
N LYS A 8 -1.98 -13.70 -2.92
CA LYS A 8 -2.83 -14.56 -2.08
C LYS A 8 -3.71 -13.76 -1.11
N GLY A 9 -3.24 -12.60 -0.65
CA GLY A 9 -4.03 -11.63 0.14
C GLY A 9 -5.17 -11.03 -0.66
N ALA A 10 -4.86 -10.45 -1.84
CA ALA A 10 -5.86 -9.88 -2.74
C ALA A 10 -6.92 -10.92 -3.21
N ALA A 11 -6.51 -12.17 -3.42
CA ALA A 11 -7.45 -13.24 -3.77
C ALA A 11 -8.43 -13.59 -2.62
N ARG A 12 -8.04 -13.42 -1.34
CA ARG A 12 -8.92 -13.64 -0.19
C ARG A 12 -9.96 -12.54 -0.04
N SER A 13 -9.57 -11.27 -0.16
CA SER A 13 -10.51 -10.14 -0.07
C SER A 13 -11.52 -10.14 -1.22
N ILE A 14 -11.07 -10.45 -2.45
CA ILE A 14 -11.98 -10.60 -3.62
C ILE A 14 -12.93 -11.78 -3.42
N GLY A 15 -12.44 -12.93 -2.93
CA GLY A 15 -13.27 -14.12 -2.70
C GLY A 15 -14.35 -13.92 -1.63
N GLN A 16 -14.04 -13.19 -0.56
CA GLN A 16 -14.98 -12.90 0.52
C GLN A 16 -16.09 -11.94 0.05
N VAL A 17 -15.74 -10.87 -0.67
CA VAL A 17 -16.71 -9.89 -1.19
C VAL A 17 -17.58 -10.49 -2.31
N ALA A 18 -17.07 -11.41 -3.11
CA ALA A 18 -17.89 -12.16 -4.07
C ALA A 18 -18.89 -13.10 -3.36
N GLY A 19 -18.48 -13.74 -2.26
CA GLY A 19 -19.31 -14.64 -1.47
C GLY A 19 -20.48 -13.96 -0.75
N ASP A 20 -20.30 -12.72 -0.27
CA ASP A 20 -21.36 -11.99 0.44
C ASP A 20 -22.47 -11.49 -0.50
N PHE A 21 -22.12 -11.17 -1.75
CA PHE A 21 -23.08 -10.75 -2.78
C PHE A 21 -23.94 -11.90 -3.29
N ALA A 22 -23.35 -13.09 -3.44
CA ALA A 22 -24.08 -14.30 -3.79
C ALA A 22 -25.16 -14.66 -2.75
N LYS A 23 -25.03 -14.18 -1.50
CA LYS A 23 -26.04 -14.37 -0.44
C LYS A 23 -27.13 -13.31 -0.45
N THR A 24 -26.91 -12.12 -1.03
CA THR A 24 -27.85 -10.99 -0.93
C THR A 24 -28.89 -10.97 -2.05
N ALA A 25 -28.61 -11.55 -3.21
CA ALA A 25 -29.51 -11.51 -4.35
C ALA A 25 -30.25 -12.86 -4.54
N GLY A 26 -31.57 -12.84 -4.38
CA GLY A 26 -32.47 -13.98 -4.56
C GLY A 26 -33.15 -14.03 -5.94
N ASP A 27 -33.38 -15.25 -6.41
CA ASP A 27 -34.31 -15.72 -7.47
C ASP A 27 -34.09 -15.42 -8.96
N LYS A 28 -32.90 -15.01 -9.39
CA LYS A 28 -32.50 -15.11 -10.81
C LYS A 28 -31.10 -15.68 -10.99
N ALA A 29 -30.95 -16.99 -10.78
CA ALA A 29 -29.66 -17.69 -10.77
C ALA A 29 -28.75 -17.39 -11.99
N GLN A 30 -29.32 -17.14 -13.17
CA GLN A 30 -28.57 -16.87 -14.41
C GLN A 30 -28.09 -15.40 -14.50
N ASP A 31 -28.94 -14.44 -14.13
CA ASP A 31 -28.56 -13.02 -14.01
C ASP A 31 -27.58 -12.82 -12.84
N LEU A 32 -27.76 -13.56 -11.75
CA LEU A 32 -26.86 -13.60 -10.60
C LEU A 32 -25.46 -14.09 -10.95
N ALA A 33 -25.36 -15.19 -11.69
CA ALA A 33 -24.08 -15.72 -12.12
C ALA A 33 -23.34 -14.75 -13.04
N GLN A 34 -24.05 -14.03 -13.91
CA GLN A 34 -23.46 -13.02 -14.78
C GLN A 34 -23.01 -11.79 -14.00
N VAL A 35 -23.84 -11.26 -13.09
CA VAL A 35 -23.50 -10.12 -12.23
C VAL A 35 -22.34 -10.47 -11.28
N ALA A 36 -22.28 -11.69 -10.75
CA ALA A 36 -21.17 -12.15 -9.91
C ALA A 36 -19.85 -12.27 -10.70
N LYS A 37 -19.91 -12.72 -11.97
CA LYS A 37 -18.74 -12.76 -12.86
C LYS A 37 -18.24 -11.36 -13.19
N GLU A 38 -19.14 -10.44 -13.53
CA GLU A 38 -18.82 -9.05 -13.82
C GLU A 38 -18.23 -8.35 -12.59
N LYS A 39 -18.82 -8.55 -11.42
CA LYS A 39 -18.27 -8.07 -10.14
C LYS A 39 -16.85 -8.59 -9.91
N THR A 40 -16.64 -9.89 -10.11
CA THR A 40 -15.31 -10.49 -9.94
C THR A 40 -14.30 -9.92 -10.94
N ALA A 41 -14.73 -9.62 -12.17
CA ALA A 41 -13.88 -8.98 -13.17
C ALA A 41 -13.49 -7.55 -12.74
N TYR A 42 -14.46 -6.72 -12.37
CA TYR A 42 -14.20 -5.36 -11.86
C TYR A 42 -13.28 -5.38 -10.64
N LEU A 43 -13.50 -6.31 -9.70
CA LEU A 43 -12.66 -6.45 -8.51
C LEU A 43 -11.21 -6.83 -8.84
N LYS A 44 -11.00 -7.72 -9.80
CA LYS A 44 -9.65 -8.07 -10.27
C LYS A 44 -8.96 -6.86 -10.90
N GLU A 45 -9.68 -6.10 -11.71
CA GLU A 45 -9.14 -4.92 -12.38
C GLU A 45 -8.81 -3.81 -11.38
N VAL A 46 -9.72 -3.49 -10.47
CA VAL A 46 -9.49 -2.56 -9.35
C VAL A 46 -8.29 -2.99 -8.51
N SER A 47 -8.16 -4.28 -8.19
CA SER A 47 -7.02 -4.80 -7.43
C SER A 47 -5.70 -4.64 -8.19
N ALA A 48 -5.68 -4.90 -9.50
CA ALA A 48 -4.52 -4.68 -10.35
C ALA A 48 -4.11 -3.19 -10.40
N LEU A 49 -5.08 -2.29 -10.59
CA LEU A 49 -4.84 -0.84 -10.60
C LEU A 49 -4.32 -0.35 -9.26
N LYS A 50 -4.88 -0.81 -8.13
CA LYS A 50 -4.38 -0.47 -6.79
C LYS A 50 -2.97 -0.97 -6.54
N ASN A 51 -2.61 -2.16 -7.04
CA ASN A 51 -1.22 -2.63 -6.97
C ASN A 51 -0.29 -1.76 -7.80
N ALA A 52 -0.68 -1.35 -9.00
CA ALA A 52 0.09 -0.41 -9.80
C ALA A 52 0.27 0.96 -9.10
N ILE A 53 -0.79 1.49 -8.46
CA ILE A 53 -0.71 2.70 -7.63
C ILE A 53 0.28 2.52 -6.49
N ARG A 54 0.23 1.39 -5.79
CA ARG A 54 1.16 1.07 -4.70
C ARG A 54 2.62 1.05 -5.21
N ASP A 55 2.87 0.42 -6.34
CA ASP A 55 4.22 0.34 -6.93
C ASP A 55 4.73 1.75 -7.28
N GLN A 56 3.89 2.60 -7.88
CA GLN A 56 4.24 4.00 -8.16
C GLN A 56 4.48 4.82 -6.88
N LYS A 57 3.70 4.60 -5.82
CA LYS A 57 3.96 5.20 -4.49
C LYS A 57 5.32 4.77 -3.94
N GLY A 58 5.72 3.52 -4.18
CA GLY A 58 7.06 3.01 -3.87
C GLY A 58 8.16 3.75 -4.64
N VAL A 59 7.95 4.01 -5.95
CA VAL A 59 8.89 4.80 -6.77
C VAL A 59 9.03 6.23 -6.24
N VAL A 60 7.92 6.87 -5.85
CA VAL A 60 7.93 8.22 -5.27
C VAL A 60 8.69 8.23 -3.94
N ALA A 61 8.43 7.28 -3.04
CA ALA A 61 9.11 7.18 -1.75
C ALA A 61 10.62 6.95 -1.93
N ALA A 62 11.01 6.00 -2.78
CA ALA A 62 12.41 5.71 -3.07
C ALA A 62 13.13 6.91 -3.70
N SER A 63 12.48 7.60 -4.65
CA SER A 63 13.08 8.78 -5.29
C SER A 63 13.25 9.93 -4.29
N LYS A 64 12.28 10.15 -3.38
CA LYS A 64 12.39 11.15 -2.31
C LYS A 64 13.52 10.83 -1.32
N MET A 65 13.65 9.58 -0.90
CA MET A 65 14.75 9.14 -0.03
C MET A 65 16.10 9.34 -0.71
N ALA A 66 16.26 8.87 -1.95
CA ALA A 66 17.49 9.04 -2.72
C ALA A 66 17.84 10.52 -2.94
N ILE A 67 16.85 11.38 -3.21
CA ILE A 67 17.06 12.84 -3.29
C ILE A 67 17.56 13.39 -1.94
N ALA A 68 16.93 12.99 -0.82
CA ALA A 68 17.33 13.46 0.50
C ALA A 68 18.77 13.02 0.85
N GLU A 69 19.11 11.76 0.59
CA GLU A 69 20.46 11.22 0.80
C GLU A 69 21.49 11.99 -0.04
N ARG A 70 21.24 12.18 -1.34
CA ARG A 70 22.13 12.94 -2.22
C ARG A 70 22.27 14.40 -1.81
N MET A 71 21.20 15.03 -1.34
CA MET A 71 21.27 16.41 -0.84
C MET A 71 22.12 16.53 0.43
N LEU A 72 22.10 15.52 1.30
CA LEU A 72 22.99 15.47 2.48
C LEU A 72 24.45 15.32 2.07
N GLU A 73 24.76 14.44 1.11
CA GLU A 73 26.13 14.27 0.59
C GLU A 73 26.68 15.58 0.02
N LEU A 74 25.86 16.34 -0.74
CA LEU A 74 26.26 17.63 -1.27
C LEU A 74 26.52 18.67 -0.18
N LEU A 75 25.68 18.67 0.87
CA LEU A 75 25.85 19.56 2.01
C LEU A 75 27.18 19.27 2.74
N ASP A 76 27.49 17.99 2.98
CA ASP A 76 28.73 17.56 3.62
C ASP A 76 29.96 17.89 2.75
N ALA A 77 29.83 17.81 1.43
CA ALA A 77 30.87 18.18 0.47
C ALA A 77 31.01 19.70 0.27
N GLY A 78 30.09 20.52 0.80
CA GLY A 78 30.06 21.97 0.60
C GLY A 78 29.71 22.39 -0.84
N GLU A 79 29.04 21.52 -1.59
CA GLU A 79 28.62 21.79 -2.97
C GLU A 79 27.31 22.59 -3.00
N ALA A 80 27.30 23.69 -3.76
CA ALA A 80 26.14 24.60 -3.84
C ALA A 80 25.17 24.26 -5.00
N ASN A 81 25.57 23.41 -5.94
CA ASN A 81 24.81 23.14 -7.14
C ASN A 81 24.06 21.81 -7.04
N ILE A 82 22.76 21.83 -7.41
CA ILE A 82 21.97 20.60 -7.54
C ILE A 82 22.43 19.85 -8.80
N PRO A 83 22.96 18.62 -8.70
CA PRO A 83 23.40 17.84 -9.84
C PRO A 83 22.22 17.25 -10.63
N ASP A 84 22.53 16.80 -11.85
CA ASP A 84 21.50 16.34 -12.80
C ASP A 84 20.83 15.03 -12.36
N ASP A 85 21.51 14.17 -11.62
CA ASP A 85 20.93 12.92 -11.08
C ASP A 85 19.79 13.21 -10.08
N ILE A 86 19.94 14.22 -9.22
CA ILE A 86 18.86 14.67 -8.32
C ILE A 86 17.68 15.23 -9.13
N ARG A 87 17.93 15.94 -10.23
CA ARG A 87 16.87 16.47 -11.11
C ARG A 87 16.12 15.34 -11.82
N GLU A 88 16.84 14.32 -12.29
CA GLU A 88 16.26 13.12 -12.90
C GLU A 88 15.40 12.34 -11.90
N LEU A 89 15.86 12.16 -10.65
CA LEU A 89 15.06 11.57 -9.58
C LEU A 89 13.79 12.38 -9.32
N GLY A 90 13.90 13.71 -9.35
CA GLY A 90 12.76 14.62 -9.22
C GLY A 90 11.75 14.48 -10.36
N ALA A 91 12.23 14.33 -11.60
CA ALA A 91 11.38 14.09 -12.78
C ALA A 91 10.67 12.73 -12.67
N LYS A 92 11.40 11.67 -12.29
CA LYS A 92 10.84 10.33 -12.09
C LYS A 92 9.73 10.32 -11.04
N ALA A 93 9.92 11.03 -9.92
CA ALA A 93 8.89 11.18 -8.90
C ALA A 93 7.64 11.90 -9.43
N LYS A 94 7.81 12.94 -10.26
CA LYS A 94 6.68 13.67 -10.87
C LYS A 94 5.90 12.80 -11.86
N ASP A 95 6.60 12.03 -12.70
CA ASP A 95 5.97 11.12 -13.64
C ASP A 95 5.19 10.02 -12.93
N ALA A 96 5.76 9.46 -11.85
CA ALA A 96 5.06 8.48 -11.01
C ALA A 96 3.80 9.08 -10.36
N LEU A 97 3.84 10.34 -9.91
CA LEU A 97 2.66 11.04 -9.37
C LEU A 97 1.57 11.23 -10.44
N ALA A 98 1.95 11.61 -11.66
CA ALA A 98 1.00 11.74 -12.76
C ALA A 98 0.35 10.39 -13.11
N GLN A 99 1.11 9.30 -13.09
CA GLN A 99 0.59 7.95 -13.29
C GLN A 99 -0.36 7.52 -12.18
N ILE A 100 -0.07 7.86 -10.92
CA ILE A 100 -1.00 7.59 -9.80
C ILE A 100 -2.35 8.27 -10.06
N THR A 101 -2.35 9.56 -10.42
CA THR A 101 -3.60 10.28 -10.71
C THR A 101 -4.39 9.63 -11.84
N ALA A 102 -3.73 9.27 -12.95
CA ALA A 102 -4.40 8.60 -14.07
C ALA A 102 -4.99 7.23 -13.69
N LEU A 103 -4.31 6.46 -12.83
CA LEU A 103 -4.81 5.17 -12.33
C LEU A 103 -5.98 5.35 -11.37
N GLU A 104 -5.97 6.39 -10.54
CA GLU A 104 -7.09 6.74 -9.65
C GLU A 104 -8.34 7.14 -10.47
N GLU A 105 -8.16 7.89 -11.55
CA GLU A 105 -9.23 8.21 -12.51
C GLU A 105 -9.83 6.95 -13.14
N GLN A 106 -9.00 5.99 -13.58
CA GLN A 106 -9.47 4.71 -14.13
C GLN A 106 -10.31 3.90 -13.12
N ILE A 107 -9.97 3.94 -11.82
CA ILE A 107 -10.76 3.27 -10.79
C ILE A 107 -12.15 3.93 -10.66
N GLU A 108 -12.23 5.26 -10.71
CA GLU A 108 -13.51 5.96 -10.65
C GLU A 108 -14.37 5.72 -11.91
N GLU A 109 -13.75 5.64 -13.10
CA GLU A 109 -14.45 5.25 -14.33
C GLU A 109 -15.02 3.83 -14.25
N LEU A 110 -14.24 2.86 -13.72
CA LEU A 110 -14.72 1.49 -13.52
C LEU A 110 -15.87 1.42 -12.51
N LYS A 111 -15.83 2.21 -11.44
CA LYS A 111 -16.94 2.31 -10.48
C LYS A 111 -18.19 2.89 -11.13
N ALA A 112 -18.05 3.96 -11.90
CA ALA A 112 -19.16 4.57 -12.63
C ALA A 112 -19.76 3.61 -13.68
N ALA A 113 -18.91 2.88 -14.42
CA ALA A 113 -19.34 1.89 -15.40
C ALA A 113 -20.07 0.69 -14.74
N ALA A 114 -19.62 0.27 -13.56
CA ALA A 114 -20.30 -0.75 -12.76
C ALA A 114 -21.66 -0.25 -12.24
N ALA A 115 -21.71 0.96 -11.68
CA ALA A 115 -22.92 1.59 -11.16
C ALA A 115 -24.00 1.75 -12.25
N ALA A 116 -23.60 2.14 -13.46
CA ALA A 116 -24.49 2.30 -14.61
C ALA A 116 -25.18 0.99 -15.03
N LYS A 117 -24.55 -0.17 -14.76
CA LYS A 117 -25.12 -1.49 -15.03
C LYS A 117 -25.94 -2.03 -13.86
N ASN A 118 -25.46 -1.85 -12.63
CA ASN A 118 -26.16 -2.23 -11.42
C ASN A 118 -25.73 -1.30 -10.26
N PRO A 119 -26.64 -0.47 -9.72
CA PRO A 119 -26.30 0.45 -8.63
C PRO A 119 -25.85 -0.26 -7.34
N GLU A 120 -26.25 -1.51 -7.11
CA GLU A 120 -25.75 -2.30 -5.96
C GLU A 120 -24.27 -2.70 -6.13
N MET A 121 -23.77 -2.76 -7.37
CA MET A 121 -22.38 -3.10 -7.66
C MET A 121 -21.43 -1.98 -7.21
N GLU A 122 -21.87 -0.73 -7.23
CA GLU A 122 -21.08 0.43 -6.79
C GLU A 122 -20.74 0.35 -5.29
N GLN A 123 -21.75 0.08 -4.45
CA GLN A 123 -21.53 -0.06 -3.00
C GLN A 123 -20.60 -1.22 -2.68
N GLU A 124 -20.76 -2.33 -3.38
CA GLU A 124 -19.96 -3.53 -3.16
C GLU A 124 -18.51 -3.36 -3.64
N LEU A 125 -18.29 -2.71 -4.78
CA LEU A 125 -16.95 -2.33 -5.23
C LEU A 125 -16.32 -1.34 -4.25
N SER A 126 -17.07 -0.37 -3.75
CA SER A 126 -16.58 0.61 -2.77
C SER A 126 -16.14 -0.05 -1.46
N LYS A 127 -16.91 -1.03 -0.95
CA LYS A 127 -16.51 -1.83 0.22
C LYS A 127 -15.24 -2.63 -0.05
N ALA A 128 -15.14 -3.25 -1.23
CA ALA A 128 -13.96 -4.04 -1.60
C ALA A 128 -12.71 -3.18 -1.75
N ILE A 129 -12.84 -2.00 -2.38
CA ILE A 129 -11.77 -1.01 -2.49
C ILE A 129 -11.26 -0.62 -1.11
N ALA A 130 -12.17 -0.31 -0.18
CA ALA A 130 -11.80 0.02 1.19
C ALA A 130 -11.12 -1.15 1.92
N ALA A 131 -11.52 -2.40 1.65
CA ALA A 131 -10.87 -3.58 2.21
C ALA A 131 -9.45 -3.77 1.65
N ILE A 132 -9.28 -3.64 0.33
CA ILE A 132 -7.97 -3.68 -0.34
C ILE A 132 -7.08 -2.59 0.24
N ASP A 133 -7.56 -1.34 0.35
CA ASP A 133 -6.77 -0.23 0.89
C ASP A 133 -6.30 -0.49 2.33
N ARG A 134 -7.13 -1.12 3.18
CA ARG A 134 -6.71 -1.53 4.53
C ARG A 134 -5.63 -2.62 4.50
N GLU A 135 -5.78 -3.65 3.67
CA GLU A 135 -4.75 -4.68 3.50
C GLU A 135 -3.45 -4.07 3.03
N GLN A 136 -3.52 -3.14 2.07
CA GLN A 136 -2.34 -2.49 1.55
C GLN A 136 -1.67 -1.53 2.54
N ALA A 137 -2.44 -0.88 3.42
CA ALA A 137 -1.90 0.00 4.46
C ALA A 137 -1.17 -0.79 5.57
N VAL A 138 -1.62 -1.99 5.90
CA VAL A 138 -0.93 -2.87 6.87
C VAL A 138 0.45 -3.30 6.34
N ASP A 139 0.56 -3.56 5.04
CA ASP A 139 1.84 -3.91 4.38
C ASP A 139 2.86 -2.76 4.28
N ILE A 140 2.44 -1.51 4.52
CA ILE A 140 3.30 -0.29 4.40
C ILE A 140 3.74 0.23 5.77
N GLN A 141 3.20 -0.30 6.89
CA GLN A 141 3.81 0.00 8.18
C GLN A 141 5.26 -0.49 8.14
N PRO A 142 6.25 0.39 8.40
CA PRO A 142 7.59 -0.10 8.62
C PRO A 142 7.48 -1.14 9.73
N GLU A 143 8.09 -2.32 9.54
CA GLU A 143 8.28 -3.20 10.68
C GLU A 143 8.85 -2.34 11.80
N PRO A 144 8.28 -2.38 13.02
CA PRO A 144 8.89 -1.67 14.13
C PRO A 144 10.34 -2.14 14.13
N ALA A 145 11.26 -1.19 13.93
CA ALA A 145 12.68 -1.49 14.04
C ALA A 145 12.81 -2.33 15.30
N GLU A 146 13.32 -3.55 15.17
CA GLU A 146 13.71 -4.33 16.34
C GLU A 146 14.73 -3.45 17.05
N THR A 147 14.25 -2.64 17.98
CA THR A 147 15.07 -1.94 18.93
C THR A 147 15.64 -3.09 19.75
N THR A 148 16.81 -3.57 19.36
CA THR A 148 17.74 -4.24 20.25
C THR A 148 18.02 -3.24 21.37
N ALA A 149 17.10 -3.18 22.32
CA ALA A 149 17.32 -2.58 23.61
C ALA A 149 18.35 -3.49 24.29
N GLU A 150 19.61 -3.18 24.03
CA GLU A 150 20.71 -3.60 24.89
C GLU A 150 20.37 -3.11 26.30
N PRO A 151 20.21 -3.99 27.30
CA PRO A 151 19.89 -3.55 28.65
C PRO A 151 21.03 -2.68 29.18
N PRO A 152 20.75 -1.56 29.86
CA PRO A 152 21.79 -0.72 30.39
C PRO A 152 22.64 -1.50 31.40
N ALA A 153 23.95 -1.41 31.24
CA ALA A 153 24.93 -1.95 32.17
C ALA A 153 24.58 -1.52 33.60
N ALA A 154 24.43 -2.51 34.49
CA ALA A 154 24.31 -2.26 35.91
C ALA A 154 25.62 -1.67 36.43
N ASP A 155 25.57 -0.39 36.79
CA ASP A 155 26.63 0.33 37.48
C ASP A 155 26.66 -0.18 38.94
N ASP A 156 27.62 -1.05 39.24
CA ASP A 156 27.81 -1.68 40.54
C ASP A 156 28.71 -0.81 41.42
N THR A 157 28.13 0.20 42.05
CA THR A 157 28.79 0.92 43.15
C THR A 157 27.81 1.21 44.27
N THR A 158 27.70 0.31 45.24
CA THR A 158 27.88 0.59 46.70
C THR A 158 27.46 -0.60 47.55
N ALA A 159 28.42 -1.24 48.24
CA ALA A 159 28.23 -1.78 49.58
C ALA A 159 29.59 -2.08 50.20
N GLU A 160 30.11 -1.06 50.86
CA GLU A 160 31.18 -1.10 51.84
C GLU A 160 30.92 -2.21 52.87
N LYS A 161 31.88 -3.13 53.00
CA LYS A 161 31.88 -4.17 54.03
C LYS A 161 32.06 -3.53 55.41
N ALA A 162 31.02 -3.59 56.22
CA ALA A 162 31.18 -3.65 57.67
C ALA A 162 31.96 -4.94 58.02
N SER A 163 33.21 -4.80 58.45
CA SER A 163 33.93 -5.85 59.16
C SER A 163 34.02 -5.48 60.63
N ALA A 164 33.67 -6.47 61.43
CA ALA A 164 33.73 -6.51 62.89
C ALA A 164 35.06 -6.04 63.47
N GLU A 165 34.96 -5.26 64.54
CA GLU A 165 35.69 -5.45 65.81
C GLU A 165 34.81 -4.97 66.97
#